data_AF-A0A432MF34-F1
#
_entry.id   AF-A0A432MF34-F1
#
_cell.length_a   1.000
_cell.length_b   1.000
_cell.length_c   1.000
_cell.angle_alpha   90.00
_cell.angle_beta   90.00
_cell.angle_gamma   90.00
#
_symmetry.space_group_name_H-M   'P 1'
#
loop_
_entity.id
_entity.type
_entity.pdbx_description
1 polymer ?
#
loop_
_entity_poly.entity_id
_entity_poly.type
_entity_poly.pdbx_seq_one_letter_code
_entity_poly.pdbx_strand_id
1 'polypeptide(L)'
;MPLRSLALRVFCLLGLSVWMGGFTFYSAVVIPVLHESLGSLDTGFVTQEVTDYLNYIGVGVVLVWWAAAWVERGEGPARVRAVRLLFLAATTLILLGLIALHRVMDGRLETGSLRGFYPLHRAYLIASTVQWIVNLALMTALLVPSRLPEKGS
;
A
#
# COMPACT_ATOMS: atom_id res chain seq x y z
N MET A 1 6.96 27.15 3.16
CA MET A 1 7.39 25.77 3.45
C MET A 1 8.85 25.65 3.10
N PRO A 2 9.70 25.06 3.95
CA PRO A 2 11.10 24.81 3.60
C PRO A 2 11.19 23.82 2.43
N LEU A 3 12.09 24.07 1.47
CA LEU A 3 12.27 23.27 0.24
C LEU A 3 12.40 21.76 0.53
N ARG A 4 13.07 21.42 1.63
CA ARG A 4 13.25 20.05 2.12
C ARG A 4 11.93 19.33 2.48
N SER A 5 10.97 20.01 3.10
CA SER A 5 9.66 19.42 3.43
C SER A 5 8.85 19.17 2.15
N LEU A 6 8.89 20.11 1.20
CA LEU A 6 8.21 19.94 -0.08
C LEU A 6 8.78 18.75 -0.87
N ALA A 7 10.10 18.64 -0.97
CA ALA A 7 10.76 17.54 -1.66
C ALA A 7 10.39 16.18 -1.03
N LEU A 8 10.36 16.08 0.30
CA LEU A 8 9.94 14.86 1.00
C LEU A 8 8.48 14.50 0.70
N ARG A 9 7.56 15.48 0.71
CA ARG A 9 6.15 15.24 0.38
C ARG A 9 5.95 14.77 -1.06
N VAL A 10 6.66 15.38 -2.01
CA VAL A 10 6.63 14.96 -3.42
C VAL A 10 7.15 13.52 -3.54
N PHE A 11 8.27 13.20 -2.89
CA PHE A 11 8.83 11.85 -2.91
C PHE A 11 7.89 10.81 -2.28
N CYS A 12 7.25 11.15 -1.16
CA CYS A 12 6.20 10.34 -0.54
C CYS A 12 5.01 10.07 -1.49
N LEU A 13 4.54 11.10 -2.20
CA LEU A 13 3.44 10.96 -3.17
C LEU A 13 3.86 10.10 -4.36
N LEU A 14 5.04 10.34 -4.94
CA LEU A 14 5.58 9.54 -6.03
C LEU A 14 5.71 8.07 -5.61
N GLY A 15 6.22 7.80 -4.41
CA GLY A 15 6.33 6.46 -3.85
C GLY A 15 4.97 5.75 -3.77
N LEU A 16 3.96 6.40 -3.17
CA LEU A 16 2.61 5.84 -3.14
C LEU A 16 2.02 5.68 -4.55
N SER A 17 2.26 6.61 -5.47
CA SER A 17 1.77 6.54 -6.85
C SER A 17 2.36 5.35 -7.60
N VAL A 18 3.66 5.09 -7.45
CA VAL A 18 4.32 3.91 -8.03
C VAL A 18 3.76 2.63 -7.43
N TRP A 19 3.67 2.56 -6.10
CA TRP A 19 3.20 1.35 -5.44
C TRP A 19 1.74 1.03 -5.75
N MET A 20 0.85 2.02 -5.61
CA MET A 20 -0.58 1.89 -5.89
C MET A 20 -0.86 1.69 -7.37
N GLY A 21 -0.19 2.47 -8.24
CA GLY A 21 -0.32 2.34 -9.68
C GLY A 21 0.14 0.97 -10.17
N GLY A 22 1.29 0.48 -9.66
CA GLY A 22 1.79 -0.86 -9.95
C GLY A 22 0.81 -1.95 -9.51
N PHE A 23 0.32 -1.88 -8.28
CA PHE A 23 -0.69 -2.83 -7.77
C PHE A 23 -1.98 -2.81 -8.61
N THR A 24 -2.53 -1.63 -8.92
CA THR A 24 -3.77 -1.50 -9.70
C THR A 24 -3.58 -1.99 -11.13
N PHE A 25 -2.50 -1.60 -11.81
CA PHE A 25 -2.22 -2.06 -13.17
C PHE A 25 -2.03 -3.57 -13.22
N TYR A 26 -1.24 -4.12 -12.30
CA TYR A 26 -1.03 -5.56 -12.23
C TYR A 26 -2.35 -6.31 -12.01
N SER A 27 -3.13 -5.89 -11.02
CA SER A 27 -4.36 -6.59 -10.64
C SER A 27 -5.46 -6.49 -11.70
N ALA A 28 -5.62 -5.33 -12.34
CA ALA A 28 -6.72 -5.07 -13.26
C ALA A 28 -6.41 -5.46 -14.71
N VAL A 29 -5.13 -5.50 -15.10
CA VAL A 29 -4.73 -5.73 -16.50
C VAL A 29 -3.88 -6.99 -16.62
N VAL A 30 -2.82 -7.11 -15.82
CA VAL A 30 -1.85 -8.20 -15.98
C VAL A 30 -2.42 -9.55 -15.54
N ILE A 31 -3.07 -9.62 -14.36
CA ILE A 31 -3.65 -10.88 -13.87
C ILE A 31 -4.67 -11.49 -14.86
N PRO A 32 -5.64 -10.72 -15.41
CA PRO A 32 -6.54 -11.25 -16.45
C PRO A 32 -5.80 -11.80 -17.67
N VAL A 33 -4.83 -11.05 -18.20
CA VAL A 33 -4.02 -11.48 -19.36
C VAL A 33 -3.25 -12.76 -19.05
N LEU A 34 -2.70 -12.91 -17.85
CA LEU A 34 -2.03 -14.14 -17.42
C LEU A 34 -2.99 -15.33 -17.37
N HIS A 35 -4.21 -15.14 -16.85
CA HIS A 35 -5.23 -16.20 -16.82
C HIS A 35 -5.69 -16.65 -18.21
N GLU A 36 -5.68 -15.76 -19.19
CA GLU A 36 -5.98 -16.08 -20.59
C GLU A 36 -4.81 -16.78 -21.30
N SER A 37 -3.57 -16.52 -20.86
CA SER A 37 -2.35 -16.96 -21.53
C SER A 37 -1.70 -18.20 -20.91
N LEU A 38 -1.94 -18.46 -19.63
CA LEU A 38 -1.24 -19.47 -18.82
C LEU A 38 -2.21 -20.38 -18.05
N GLY A 39 -1.70 -21.51 -17.57
CA GLY A 39 -2.40 -22.35 -16.60
C GLY A 39 -2.59 -21.63 -15.25
N SER A 40 -3.53 -22.13 -14.44
CA SER A 40 -3.83 -21.53 -13.13
C SER A 40 -2.66 -21.60 -12.14
N LEU A 41 -1.86 -22.67 -12.18
CA LEU A 41 -0.67 -22.82 -11.34
C LEU A 41 0.44 -21.85 -11.78
N ASP A 42 0.74 -21.77 -13.08
CA ASP A 42 1.76 -20.86 -13.62
C ASP A 42 1.40 -19.39 -13.36
N THR A 43 0.12 -19.03 -13.52
CA THR A 43 -0.40 -17.71 -13.14
C THR A 43 -0.18 -17.42 -11.65
N GLY A 44 -0.35 -18.43 -10.80
CA GLY A 44 -0.09 -18.36 -9.36
C GLY A 44 1.37 -18.05 -9.05
N PHE A 45 2.31 -18.75 -9.70
CA PHE A 45 3.75 -18.52 -9.51
C PHE A 45 4.20 -17.13 -9.98
N VAL A 46 3.73 -16.67 -11.15
CA VAL A 46 4.02 -15.31 -11.62
C VAL A 46 3.44 -14.26 -10.66
N THR A 47 2.21 -14.47 -10.19
CA THR A 47 1.57 -13.58 -9.22
C THR A 47 2.28 -13.57 -7.88
N GLN A 48 2.84 -14.68 -7.46
CA GLN A 48 3.66 -14.75 -6.26
C GLN A 48 4.90 -13.86 -6.40
N GLU A 49 5.68 -14.04 -7.46
CA GLU A 49 6.91 -13.27 -7.66
C GLU A 49 6.64 -11.76 -7.76
N VAL A 50 5.60 -11.36 -8.50
CA VAL A 50 5.22 -9.94 -8.60
C VAL A 50 4.75 -9.39 -7.27
N THR A 51 4.08 -10.20 -6.46
CA THR A 51 3.61 -9.78 -5.13
C THR A 51 4.77 -9.52 -4.18
N ASP A 52 5.86 -10.31 -4.24
CA ASP A 52 7.07 -10.04 -3.48
C ASP A 52 7.67 -8.67 -3.83
N TYR A 53 7.82 -8.36 -5.12
CA TYR A 53 8.30 -7.03 -5.55
C TYR A 53 7.38 -5.90 -5.08
N LEU A 54 6.06 -6.07 -5.21
CA LEU A 54 5.08 -5.08 -4.73
C LEU A 54 5.16 -4.88 -3.21
N ASN A 55 5.38 -5.94 -2.43
CA ASN A 55 5.57 -5.86 -0.99
C ASN A 55 6.87 -5.13 -0.63
N TYR A 56 7.98 -5.40 -1.32
CA TYR A 56 9.25 -4.69 -1.11
C TYR A 56 9.14 -3.20 -1.41
N ILE A 57 8.49 -2.84 -2.53
CA ILE A 57 8.20 -1.44 -2.87
C ILE A 57 7.34 -0.82 -1.77
N GLY A 58 6.30 -1.52 -1.31
CA GLY A 58 5.44 -1.08 -0.22
C GLY A 58 6.18 -0.79 1.08
N VAL A 59 7.08 -1.68 1.48
CA VAL A 59 7.93 -1.48 2.67
C VAL A 59 8.79 -0.22 2.50
N GLY A 60 9.45 -0.05 1.36
CA GLY A 60 10.26 1.14 1.08
C GLY A 60 9.45 2.43 1.17
N VAL A 61 8.25 2.44 0.57
CA VAL A 61 7.34 3.60 0.60
C VAL A 61 6.88 3.90 2.03
N VAL A 62 6.45 2.89 2.79
CA VAL A 62 6.00 3.08 4.19
C VAL A 62 7.14 3.62 5.07
N LEU A 63 8.37 3.14 4.90
CA LEU A 63 9.55 3.66 5.63
C LEU A 63 9.81 5.13 5.33
N VAL A 64 9.74 5.52 4.06
CA VAL A 64 9.87 6.92 3.63
C VAL A 64 8.78 7.80 4.25
N TRP A 65 7.54 7.30 4.31
CA TRP A 65 6.42 8.01 4.94
C TRP A 65 6.58 8.18 6.45
N TRP A 66 7.09 7.17 7.15
CA TRP A 66 7.44 7.28 8.58
C TRP A 66 8.57 8.28 8.81
N ALA A 67 9.60 8.29 7.96
CA ALA A 67 10.67 9.27 8.02
C ALA A 67 10.15 10.71 7.80
N ALA A 68 9.27 10.92 6.82
CA ALA A 68 8.61 12.20 6.60
C ALA A 68 7.75 12.62 7.81
N ALA A 69 6.98 11.69 8.39
CA ALA A 69 6.17 11.97 9.57
C ALA A 69 7.02 12.36 10.79
N TRP A 70 8.21 11.77 10.93
CA TRP A 70 9.17 12.10 11.99
C TRP A 70 9.81 13.48 11.83
N VAL A 71 10.19 13.85 10.60
CA VAL A 71 10.76 15.16 10.27
C VAL A 71 9.72 16.26 10.48
N GLU A 72 8.48 16.02 10.08
CA GLU A 72 7.39 17.01 10.16
C GLU A 72 6.61 16.97 11.48
N ARG A 73 7.12 16.28 12.53
CA ARG A 73 6.37 16.06 13.77
C ARG A 73 5.93 17.33 14.48
N GLY A 74 6.63 18.45 14.28
CA GLY A 74 6.32 19.76 14.87
C GLY A 74 5.49 20.69 13.98
N GLU A 75 5.13 20.26 12.78
CA GLU A 75 4.50 21.13 11.77
C GLU A 75 3.01 20.84 11.58
N GLY A 76 2.20 21.89 11.47
CA GLY A 76 0.79 21.83 11.08
C GLY A 76 -0.21 21.45 12.19
N PRO A 77 -1.52 21.41 11.85
CA PRO A 77 -2.57 21.14 12.82
C PRO A 77 -2.51 19.72 13.41
N ALA A 78 -2.65 19.60 14.74
CA ALA A 78 -2.60 18.33 15.44
C ALA A 78 -3.60 17.29 14.90
N ARG A 79 -4.80 17.73 14.48
CA ARG A 79 -5.83 16.87 13.90
C ARG A 79 -5.40 16.26 12.56
N VAL A 80 -4.81 17.05 11.66
CA VAL A 80 -4.32 16.57 10.36
C VAL A 80 -3.18 15.57 10.56
N ARG A 81 -2.27 15.88 11.48
CA ARG A 81 -1.18 14.97 11.86
C ARG A 81 -1.70 13.65 12.41
N ALA A 82 -2.69 13.67 13.30
CA ALA A 82 -3.28 12.47 13.88
C ALA A 82 -3.95 11.58 12.81
N VAL A 83 -4.73 12.18 11.89
CA VAL A 83 -5.35 11.46 10.77
C VAL A 83 -4.30 10.82 9.86
N ARG A 84 -3.23 11.55 9.52
CA ARG A 84 -2.12 11.01 8.73
C ARG A 84 -1.44 9.83 9.42
N LEU A 85 -1.14 9.96 10.72
CA LEU A 85 -0.52 8.89 11.49
C LEU A 85 -1.42 7.67 11.61
N LEU A 86 -2.74 7.87 11.74
CA LEU A 86 -3.72 6.78 11.76
C LEU A 86 -3.69 5.98 10.45
N PHE A 87 -3.78 6.65 9.30
CA PHE A 87 -3.72 5.97 8.01
C PHE A 87 -2.36 5.34 7.73
N LEU A 88 -1.27 5.99 8.14
CA LEU A 88 0.08 5.43 8.02
C LEU A 88 0.25 4.16 8.88
N ALA A 89 -0.26 4.17 10.11
CA ALA A 89 -0.26 2.98 10.98
C ALA A 89 -1.15 1.88 10.38
N ALA A 90 -2.34 2.22 9.90
CA ALA A 90 -3.25 1.26 9.27
C ALA A 90 -2.63 0.59 8.05
N THR A 91 -2.05 1.35 7.10
CA THR A 91 -1.38 0.77 5.92
C THR A 91 -0.17 -0.08 6.31
N THR A 92 0.59 0.33 7.34
CA THR A 92 1.71 -0.47 7.87
C THR A 92 1.24 -1.82 8.39
N LEU A 93 0.19 -1.84 9.21
CA LEU A 93 -0.35 -3.08 9.79
C LEU A 93 -0.94 -4.00 8.71
N ILE A 94 -1.66 -3.44 7.75
CA ILE A 94 -2.22 -4.24 6.64
C ILE A 94 -1.09 -4.82 5.79
N LEU A 95 -0.05 -4.05 5.47
CA LEU A 95 1.10 -4.52 4.69
C LEU A 95 1.82 -5.68 5.40
N LEU A 96 2.03 -5.57 6.71
CA LEU A 96 2.60 -6.68 7.50
C LEU A 96 1.72 -7.93 7.45
N GLY A 97 0.39 -7.74 7.53
CA GLY A 97 -0.59 -8.81 7.37
C GLY A 97 -0.53 -9.46 5.98
N LEU A 98 -0.42 -8.66 4.91
CA LEU A 98 -0.29 -9.15 3.54
C LEU A 98 1.01 -9.92 3.34
N ILE A 99 2.14 -9.44 3.84
CA ILE A 99 3.42 -10.16 3.78
C ILE A 99 3.32 -11.51 4.49
N ALA A 100 2.71 -11.54 5.68
CA ALA A 100 2.52 -12.79 6.41
C ALA A 100 1.59 -13.76 5.66
N LEU A 101 0.48 -13.26 5.14
CA LEU A 101 -0.49 -14.06 4.39
C LEU A 101 0.11 -14.58 3.07
N HIS A 102 0.92 -13.75 2.40
CA HIS A 102 1.62 -14.11 1.17
C HIS A 102 2.54 -15.32 1.39
N ARG A 103 3.40 -15.26 2.41
CA ARG A 103 4.29 -16.38 2.76
C ARG A 103 3.53 -17.68 3.07
N VAL A 104 2.37 -17.57 3.73
CA VAL A 104 1.52 -18.75 4.00
C VAL A 104 0.94 -19.32 2.71
N MET A 105 0.55 -18.47 1.76
CA MET A 105 0.03 -18.88 0.46
C MET A 105 1.13 -19.50 -0.42
N ASP A 106 2.34 -18.96 -0.39
CA ASP A 106 3.50 -19.45 -1.15
C ASP A 106 3.85 -20.88 -0.74
N GLY A 107 3.97 -21.12 0.56
CA GLY A 107 4.21 -22.48 1.08
C GLY A 107 3.10 -23.48 0.73
N ARG A 108 1.90 -23.02 0.35
CA ARG A 108 0.83 -23.89 -0.18
C ARG A 108 0.98 -24.12 -1.68
N LEU A 109 1.35 -23.10 -2.46
CA LEU A 109 1.61 -23.23 -3.89
C LEU A 109 2.77 -24.18 -4.19
N GLU A 110 3.83 -24.17 -3.36
CA GLU A 110 4.97 -25.09 -3.46
C GLU A 110 4.58 -26.58 -3.32
N THR A 111 3.43 -26.87 -2.70
CA THR A 111 2.91 -28.24 -2.63
C THR A 111 2.28 -28.74 -3.95
N GLY A 112 2.22 -27.88 -4.98
CA GLY A 112 1.63 -28.18 -6.28
C GLY A 112 0.09 -28.29 -6.25
N SER A 113 -0.56 -27.83 -5.18
CA SER A 113 -2.02 -27.93 -5.01
C SER A 113 -2.66 -26.61 -4.62
N LEU A 114 -3.79 -26.30 -5.25
CA LEU A 114 -4.64 -25.15 -4.90
C LEU A 114 -5.62 -25.46 -3.74
N ARG A 115 -5.55 -26.65 -3.14
CA ARG A 115 -6.48 -27.08 -2.10
C ARG A 115 -6.27 -26.25 -0.82
N GLY A 116 -7.29 -25.50 -0.41
CA GLY A 116 -7.22 -24.58 0.74
C GLY A 116 -6.56 -23.22 0.44
N PHE A 117 -6.15 -22.97 -0.81
CA PHE A 117 -5.59 -21.69 -1.25
C PHE A 117 -6.69 -20.60 -1.35
N TYR A 118 -7.88 -20.97 -1.84
CA TYR A 118 -8.93 -20.00 -2.16
C TYR A 118 -9.40 -19.12 -0.98
N PRO A 119 -9.62 -19.65 0.24
CA PRO A 119 -9.97 -18.80 1.39
C PRO A 119 -8.88 -17.79 1.75
N LEU A 120 -7.60 -18.20 1.69
CA LEU A 120 -6.45 -17.34 1.94
C LEU A 120 -6.32 -16.26 0.87
N HIS A 121 -6.45 -16.67 -0.40
CA HIS A 121 -6.44 -15.75 -1.53
C HIS A 121 -7.56 -14.71 -1.45
N ARG A 122 -8.77 -15.12 -1.06
CA ARG A 122 -9.90 -14.19 -0.85
C ARG A 122 -9.60 -13.20 0.28
N ALA A 123 -9.02 -13.67 1.39
CA ALA A 123 -8.61 -12.78 2.49
C ALA A 123 -7.54 -11.78 2.02
N TYR A 124 -6.60 -12.24 1.20
CA TYR A 124 -5.55 -11.41 0.60
C TYR A 124 -6.15 -10.29 -0.26
N LEU A 125 -7.06 -10.62 -1.17
CA LEU A 125 -7.74 -9.65 -2.04
C LEU A 125 -8.53 -8.60 -1.25
N ILE A 126 -9.21 -9.01 -0.18
CA ILE A 126 -9.93 -8.07 0.69
C ILE A 126 -8.93 -7.14 1.39
N ALA A 127 -7.89 -7.69 2.00
CA ALA A 127 -6.87 -6.90 2.69
C ALA A 127 -6.15 -5.93 1.75
N SER A 128 -5.80 -6.35 0.53
CA SER A 128 -5.16 -5.50 -0.47
C SER A 128 -6.10 -4.38 -0.95
N THR A 129 -7.39 -4.67 -1.09
CA THR A 129 -8.40 -3.65 -1.43
C THR A 129 -8.56 -2.62 -0.32
N VAL A 130 -8.61 -3.06 0.94
CA VAL A 130 -8.65 -2.15 2.10
C VAL A 130 -7.39 -1.30 2.15
N GLN A 131 -6.20 -1.90 1.94
CA GLN A 131 -4.94 -1.17 1.87
C GLN A 131 -4.96 -0.10 0.77
N TRP A 132 -5.49 -0.44 -0.39
CA TRP A 132 -5.66 0.50 -1.50
C TRP A 132 -6.50 1.72 -1.09
N ILE A 133 -7.66 1.49 -0.46
CA ILE A 133 -8.52 2.58 0.03
C ILE A 133 -7.80 3.44 1.09
N VAL A 134 -7.11 2.80 2.04
CA VAL A 134 -6.34 3.50 3.09
C VAL A 134 -5.23 4.36 2.48
N ASN A 135 -4.52 3.85 1.47
CA ASN A 135 -3.46 4.59 0.79
C ASN A 135 -4.00 5.80 0.00
N LEU A 136 -5.19 5.69 -0.62
CA LEU A 136 -5.86 6.85 -1.20
C LEU A 136 -6.25 7.90 -0.15
N ALA A 137 -6.76 7.46 1.01
CA ALA A 137 -7.07 8.35 2.12
C ALA A 137 -5.80 9.04 2.66
N LEU A 138 -4.68 8.31 2.72
CA LEU A 138 -3.38 8.86 3.10
C LEU A 138 -2.86 9.92 2.11
N MET A 139 -2.98 9.66 0.80
CA MET A 139 -2.65 10.63 -0.25
C MET A 139 -3.48 11.91 -0.13
N THR A 140 -4.80 11.77 0.02
CA THR A 140 -5.70 12.93 0.14
C THR A 140 -5.45 13.73 1.42
N ALA A 141 -5.19 13.06 2.55
CA ALA A 141 -4.82 13.72 3.81
C ALA A 141 -3.54 14.58 3.69
N LEU A 142 -2.63 14.25 2.76
CA LEU A 142 -1.44 15.05 2.48
C LEU A 142 -1.75 16.29 1.62
N LEU A 143 -2.78 16.21 0.78
CA LEU A 143 -3.19 17.26 -0.16
C LEU A 143 -4.15 18.28 0.44
N VAL A 144 -4.90 17.94 1.50
CA VAL A 144 -5.83 18.87 2.15
C VAL A 144 -5.05 20.09 2.70
N PRO A 145 -5.27 21.31 2.15
CA PRO A 145 -4.64 22.51 2.67
C PRO A 145 -5.13 22.74 4.09
N SER A 146 -4.22 23.02 5.03
CA SER A 146 -4.54 23.33 6.43
C SER A 146 -5.19 24.72 6.61
N ARG A 147 -6.05 25.15 5.69
CA ARG A 147 -6.86 26.36 5.82
C ARG A 147 -8.22 25.97 6.42
N LEU A 148 -8.25 25.76 7.73
CA LEU A 148 -9.49 25.99 8.46
C LEU A 148 -9.48 27.48 8.83
N PRO A 149 -10.46 28.28 8.40
CA PRO A 149 -10.61 29.64 8.91
C PRO A 149 -10.79 29.53 10.42
N GLU A 150 -9.93 30.21 11.18
CA GLU A 150 -10.25 30.54 12.55
C GLU A 150 -11.59 31.28 12.50
N LYS A 151 -12.65 30.65 13.02
CA LYS A 151 -13.89 31.36 13.31
C LYS A 151 -13.49 32.44 14.33
N GLY A 152 -13.51 33.68 13.88
CA GLY A 152 -13.06 34.84 14.63
C GLY A 152 -13.80 35.04 15.94
N SER A 153 -13.06 35.67 16.87
CA SER A 153 -13.44 36.51 18.02
C SER A 153 -14.76 36.23 18.72
#